data_AF-A0A6A5KPM6-F1
#
_entry.id   AF-A0A6A5KPM6-F1
#
_cell.length_a   1.000
_cell.length_b   1.000
_cell.length_c   1.000
_cell.angle_alpha   90.00
_cell.angle_beta   90.00
_cell.angle_gamma   90.00
#
_symmetry.space_group_name_H-M   'P 1'
#
loop_
_entity.id
_entity.type
_entity.pdbx_description
1 polymer ?
#
loop_
_entity_poly.entity_id
_entity_poly.type
_entity_poly.pdbx_seq_one_letter_code
_entity_poly.pdbx_strand_id
1 'polypeptide(L)'
;MDAQSPSKPKGRRIWTSEEEHQLLVLHTQSKTWDEIAQALDRTVAAVQPRYHTLRNEQYSSAIDWTPDQDDFIISHIDAYARFNAQSIADELGIPKKAVFARWRWLQAQNRVPEEVLALTRRQVGVGPFTKEEDEVIWRLWQDLKNDDDIFRIAKSEGMLQGRSKKSVCKKRKELAYHGSMTVQGDTASKGGGGEKGKGKGKERSDSMG
;
A
#
# COMPACT_ATOMS: atom_id res chain seq x y z
N MET A 1 -37.85 23.80 -27.56
CA MET A 1 -36.49 23.23 -27.77
C MET A 1 -35.71 23.59 -26.52
N ASP A 2 -35.89 22.82 -25.46
CA ASP A 2 -35.41 23.20 -24.13
C ASP A 2 -33.97 22.75 -23.95
N ALA A 3 -33.12 23.73 -23.65
CA ALA A 3 -31.68 23.62 -23.58
C ALA A 3 -31.24 22.69 -22.43
N GLN A 4 -30.46 21.66 -22.77
CA GLN A 4 -29.74 20.85 -21.81
C GLN A 4 -28.71 21.71 -21.06
N SER A 5 -28.94 21.88 -19.76
CA SER A 5 -28.00 22.53 -18.86
C SER A 5 -26.76 21.65 -18.64
N PRO A 6 -25.54 22.25 -18.59
CA PRO A 6 -24.30 21.49 -18.44
C PRO A 6 -24.19 20.89 -17.01
N SER A 7 -24.04 19.56 -16.95
CA SER A 7 -23.81 18.80 -15.71
C SER A 7 -22.50 19.22 -15.04
N LYS A 8 -22.59 19.76 -13.81
CA LYS A 8 -21.45 20.06 -12.92
C LYS A 8 -20.60 18.80 -12.66
N PRO A 9 -19.28 18.94 -12.40
CA PRO A 9 -18.43 17.81 -12.03
C PRO A 9 -18.86 17.28 -10.66
N LYS A 10 -19.44 16.08 -10.63
CA LYS A 10 -19.92 15.44 -9.40
C LYS A 10 -18.71 15.02 -8.56
N GLY A 11 -18.41 15.77 -7.50
CA GLY A 11 -17.55 15.28 -6.42
C GLY A 11 -18.08 13.94 -5.87
N ARG A 12 -17.23 13.11 -5.26
CA ARG A 12 -17.65 11.81 -4.72
C ARG A 12 -18.69 12.03 -3.60
N ARG A 13 -19.97 11.95 -3.94
CA ARG A 13 -21.10 12.02 -2.99
C ARG A 13 -20.97 10.90 -1.96
N ILE A 14 -20.82 11.26 -0.68
CA ILE A 14 -20.69 10.33 0.45
C ILE A 14 -21.99 9.51 0.56
N TRP A 15 -21.88 8.23 0.90
CA TRP A 15 -23.05 7.39 1.19
C TRP A 15 -23.53 7.64 2.62
N THR A 16 -24.82 7.85 2.78
CA THR A 16 -25.48 7.95 4.09
C THR A 16 -26.02 6.60 4.53
N SER A 17 -26.17 6.40 5.84
CA SER A 17 -26.73 5.14 6.38
C SER A 17 -28.16 4.87 5.88
N GLU A 18 -28.94 5.92 5.62
CA GLU A 18 -30.29 5.79 5.05
C GLU A 18 -30.24 5.29 3.60
N GLU A 19 -29.39 5.87 2.75
CA GLU A 19 -29.20 5.39 1.38
C GLU A 19 -28.71 3.93 1.34
N GLU A 20 -27.88 3.54 2.29
CA GLU A 20 -27.35 2.17 2.41
C GLU A 20 -28.42 1.18 2.84
N HIS A 21 -29.27 1.59 3.80
CA HIS A 21 -30.42 0.80 4.20
C HIS A 21 -31.40 0.62 3.04
N GLN A 22 -31.76 1.71 2.34
CA GLN A 22 -32.62 1.67 1.17
C GLN A 22 -32.04 0.81 0.04
N LEU A 23 -30.72 0.90 -0.20
CA LEU A 23 -30.03 0.04 -1.17
C LEU A 23 -30.20 -1.46 -0.85
N LEU A 24 -30.04 -1.85 0.42
CA LEU A 24 -30.23 -3.23 0.84
C LEU A 24 -31.70 -3.66 0.68
N VAL A 25 -32.64 -2.83 1.10
CA VAL A 25 -34.09 -3.11 0.99
C VAL A 25 -34.52 -3.27 -0.47
N LEU A 26 -34.17 -2.33 -1.35
CA LEU A 26 -34.56 -2.39 -2.77
C LEU A 26 -33.99 -3.64 -3.45
N HIS A 27 -32.75 -4.02 -3.13
CA HIS A 27 -32.18 -5.25 -3.66
C HIS A 27 -32.88 -6.51 -3.11
N THR A 28 -33.31 -6.53 -1.83
CA THR A 28 -34.11 -7.65 -1.30
C THR A 28 -35.49 -7.77 -1.94
N GLN A 29 -36.03 -6.67 -2.48
CA GLN A 29 -37.26 -6.64 -3.27
C GLN A 29 -37.05 -7.05 -4.74
N SER A 30 -35.88 -7.61 -5.08
CA SER A 30 -35.51 -8.04 -6.44
C SER A 30 -35.56 -6.92 -7.48
N LYS A 31 -35.34 -5.67 -7.07
CA LYS A 31 -35.21 -4.54 -8.00
C LYS A 31 -33.94 -4.67 -8.84
N THR A 32 -34.04 -4.26 -10.10
CA THR A 32 -32.89 -4.19 -11.01
C THR A 32 -31.93 -3.08 -10.59
N TRP A 33 -30.67 -3.17 -11.00
CA TRP A 33 -29.67 -2.15 -10.68
C TRP A 33 -30.03 -0.77 -11.21
N ASP A 34 -30.71 -0.70 -12.35
CA ASP A 34 -31.20 0.56 -12.94
C ASP A 34 -32.31 1.19 -12.09
N GLU A 35 -33.28 0.39 -11.64
CA GLU A 35 -34.34 0.87 -10.73
C GLU A 35 -33.76 1.35 -9.40
N ILE A 36 -32.78 0.63 -8.85
CA ILE A 36 -32.11 1.02 -7.60
C ILE A 36 -31.31 2.32 -7.79
N ALA A 37 -30.59 2.44 -8.91
CA ALA A 37 -29.83 3.64 -9.25
C ALA A 37 -30.74 4.86 -9.39
N GLN A 38 -31.90 4.69 -10.05
CA GLN A 38 -32.91 5.73 -10.18
C GLN A 38 -33.50 6.13 -8.81
N ALA A 39 -33.86 5.14 -7.98
CA ALA A 39 -34.44 5.39 -6.65
C ALA A 39 -33.50 6.16 -5.71
N LEU A 40 -32.19 5.92 -5.81
CA LEU A 40 -31.16 6.54 -4.96
C LEU A 40 -30.53 7.80 -5.58
N ASP A 41 -30.97 8.22 -6.78
CA ASP A 41 -30.33 9.28 -7.57
C ASP A 41 -28.81 9.10 -7.69
N ARG A 42 -28.39 7.88 -8.03
CA ARG A 42 -26.99 7.49 -8.24
C ARG A 42 -26.82 6.72 -9.55
N THR A 43 -25.58 6.44 -9.91
CA THR A 43 -25.28 5.62 -11.09
C THR A 43 -25.18 4.14 -10.70
N VAL A 44 -25.53 3.24 -11.62
CA VAL A 44 -25.36 1.79 -11.45
C VAL A 44 -23.92 1.43 -11.03
N ALA A 45 -22.94 2.07 -11.65
CA ALA A 45 -21.52 1.89 -11.35
C ALA A 45 -21.11 2.33 -9.93
N ALA A 46 -21.90 3.18 -9.26
CA ALA A 46 -21.71 3.53 -7.85
C ALA A 46 -22.47 2.58 -6.91
N VAL A 47 -23.65 2.15 -7.32
CA VAL A 47 -24.56 1.30 -6.54
C VAL A 47 -24.03 -0.12 -6.37
N GLN A 48 -23.64 -0.78 -7.47
CA GLN A 48 -23.19 -2.17 -7.46
C GLN A 48 -21.99 -2.42 -6.52
N PRO A 49 -20.88 -1.64 -6.60
CA PRO A 49 -19.75 -1.84 -5.68
C PRO A 49 -20.12 -1.55 -4.23
N ARG A 50 -21.02 -0.59 -3.97
CA ARG A 50 -21.46 -0.28 -2.60
C ARG A 50 -22.28 -1.43 -2.03
N TYR A 51 -23.23 -1.97 -2.77
CA TYR A 51 -24.04 -3.12 -2.32
C TYR A 51 -23.16 -4.31 -1.94
N HIS A 52 -22.20 -4.67 -2.81
CA HIS A 52 -21.26 -5.74 -2.49
C HIS A 52 -20.43 -5.42 -1.26
N THR A 53 -20.04 -4.17 -1.04
CA THR A 53 -19.29 -3.76 0.15
C THR A 53 -20.13 -3.93 1.41
N LEU A 54 -21.38 -3.44 1.42
CA LEU A 54 -22.30 -3.57 2.55
C LEU A 54 -22.62 -5.02 2.88
N ARG A 55 -22.89 -5.87 1.87
CA ARG A 55 -23.13 -7.30 2.10
C ARG A 55 -21.91 -7.95 2.72
N ASN A 56 -20.72 -7.67 2.20
CA ASN A 56 -19.49 -8.22 2.75
C ASN A 56 -19.23 -7.74 4.19
N GLU A 57 -19.52 -6.47 4.49
CA GLU A 57 -19.44 -5.91 5.84
C GLU A 57 -20.41 -6.66 6.78
N GLN A 58 -21.68 -6.80 6.40
CA GLN A 58 -22.69 -7.57 7.15
C GLN A 58 -22.26 -9.01 7.43
N TYR A 59 -21.76 -9.73 6.41
CA TYR A 59 -21.26 -11.09 6.58
C TYR A 59 -20.02 -11.11 7.48
N SER A 60 -19.09 -10.17 7.34
CA SER A 60 -17.89 -10.12 8.17
C SER A 60 -18.17 -9.79 9.64
N SER A 61 -19.18 -8.95 9.92
CA SER A 61 -19.60 -8.62 11.28
C SER A 61 -20.39 -9.74 11.96
N ALA A 62 -20.97 -10.66 11.18
CA ALA A 62 -21.71 -11.81 11.69
C ALA A 62 -20.82 -13.03 12.02
N ILE A 63 -19.52 -12.97 11.70
CA ILE A 63 -18.58 -14.04 12.01
C ILE A 63 -18.04 -13.86 13.42
N ASP A 64 -18.32 -14.83 14.28
CA ASP A 64 -17.69 -14.95 15.60
C ASP A 64 -16.28 -15.54 15.44
N TRP A 65 -15.28 -14.66 15.50
CA TRP A 65 -13.88 -15.06 15.31
C TRP A 65 -13.34 -15.78 16.54
N THR A 66 -12.82 -17.00 16.33
CA THR A 66 -12.16 -17.77 17.38
C THR A 66 -10.64 -17.60 17.33
N PRO A 67 -9.93 -17.83 18.45
CA PRO A 67 -8.45 -17.87 18.46
C PRO A 67 -7.89 -18.87 17.44
N ASP A 68 -8.49 -20.05 17.30
CA ASP A 68 -8.06 -21.07 16.34
C ASP A 68 -8.14 -20.58 14.89
N GLN A 69 -9.17 -19.79 14.56
CA GLN A 69 -9.29 -19.16 13.24
C GLN A 69 -8.23 -18.07 13.03
N ASP A 70 -7.91 -17.29 14.06
CA ASP A 70 -6.82 -16.31 14.01
C ASP A 70 -5.48 -17.02 13.76
N ASP A 71 -5.20 -18.09 14.49
CA ASP A 71 -3.98 -18.90 14.35
C ASP A 71 -3.90 -19.58 12.98
N PHE A 72 -5.03 -20.06 12.47
CA PHE A 72 -5.13 -20.61 11.12
C PHE A 72 -4.78 -19.54 10.06
N ILE A 73 -5.36 -18.35 10.17
CA ILE A 73 -5.04 -17.22 9.27
C ILE A 73 -3.55 -16.85 9.38
N ILE A 74 -2.99 -16.75 10.58
CA ILE A 74 -1.59 -16.34 10.79
C ILE A 74 -0.62 -17.39 10.22
N SER A 75 -0.87 -18.67 10.46
CA SER A 75 0.00 -19.77 10.04
C SER A 75 -0.03 -20.08 8.54
N HIS A 76 -1.17 -19.83 7.87
CA HIS A 76 -1.34 -20.12 6.44
C HIS A 76 -0.97 -18.95 5.53
N ILE A 77 -0.37 -17.91 6.09
CA ILE A 77 0.26 -16.83 5.34
C ILE A 77 1.70 -17.23 5.06
N ASP A 78 1.91 -17.84 3.90
CA ASP A 78 3.23 -18.30 3.46
C ASP A 78 4.08 -17.15 2.88
N ALA A 79 5.36 -17.19 3.24
CA ALA A 79 6.48 -16.39 2.74
C ALA A 79 6.66 -16.46 1.23
N TYR A 80 6.38 -17.62 0.63
CA TYR A 80 6.73 -17.93 -0.75
C TYR A 80 5.51 -17.99 -1.68
N ALA A 81 4.33 -18.31 -1.16
CA ALA A 81 3.08 -18.20 -1.88
C ALA A 81 2.34 -16.91 -1.47
N ARG A 82 2.34 -15.93 -2.37
CA ARG A 82 1.42 -14.76 -2.38
C ARG A 82 0.15 -15.05 -1.57
N PHE A 83 0.00 -14.41 -0.41
CA PHE A 83 -1.21 -14.41 0.44
C PHE A 83 -2.43 -15.01 -0.26
N ASN A 84 -2.67 -16.31 -0.11
CA ASN A 84 -3.79 -16.96 -0.77
C ASN A 84 -5.02 -16.92 0.14
N ALA A 85 -5.51 -15.69 0.35
CA ALA A 85 -6.75 -15.43 1.06
C ALA A 85 -7.93 -16.27 0.58
N GLN A 86 -7.89 -16.72 -0.68
CA GLN A 86 -8.94 -17.55 -1.25
C GLN A 86 -8.90 -18.95 -0.63
N SER A 87 -7.74 -19.61 -0.59
CA SER A 87 -7.63 -20.93 0.04
C SER A 87 -7.93 -20.89 1.54
N ILE A 88 -7.51 -19.84 2.24
CA ILE A 88 -7.86 -19.66 3.67
C ILE A 88 -9.38 -19.50 3.83
N ALA A 89 -10.01 -18.72 2.95
CA ALA A 89 -11.46 -18.53 2.95
C ALA A 89 -12.23 -19.82 2.64
N ASP A 90 -11.78 -20.58 1.66
CA ASP A 90 -12.39 -21.84 1.26
C ASP A 90 -12.31 -22.87 2.40
N GLU A 91 -11.16 -22.97 3.07
CA GLU A 91 -10.96 -23.89 4.22
C GLU A 91 -11.81 -23.49 5.43
N LEU A 92 -11.85 -22.20 5.76
CA LEU A 92 -12.63 -21.70 6.89
C LEU A 92 -14.13 -21.61 6.58
N GLY A 93 -14.54 -21.82 5.33
CA GLY A 93 -15.93 -21.66 4.90
C GLY A 93 -16.45 -20.23 5.02
N ILE A 94 -15.56 -19.22 4.96
CA ILE A 94 -15.90 -17.80 5.15
C ILE A 94 -15.49 -16.96 3.94
N PRO A 95 -16.09 -15.78 3.72
CA PRO A 95 -15.73 -14.94 2.57
C PRO A 95 -14.28 -14.44 2.63
N LYS A 96 -13.60 -14.48 1.49
CA LYS A 96 -12.24 -13.92 1.29
C LYS A 96 -12.04 -12.53 1.89
N LYS A 97 -13.01 -11.64 1.72
CA LYS A 97 -12.92 -10.27 2.25
C LYS A 97 -12.97 -10.23 3.78
N ALA A 98 -13.69 -11.15 4.43
CA ALA A 98 -13.71 -11.28 5.88
C ALA A 98 -12.33 -11.70 6.41
N VAL A 99 -11.66 -12.65 5.74
CA VAL A 99 -10.26 -13.02 6.03
C VAL A 99 -9.34 -11.80 5.92
N PHE A 100 -9.44 -11.00 4.86
CA PHE A 100 -8.64 -9.77 4.72
C PHE A 100 -8.93 -8.74 5.81
N ALA A 101 -10.20 -8.54 6.16
CA ALA A 101 -10.60 -7.60 7.20
C ALA A 101 -10.05 -8.05 8.56
N ARG A 102 -10.16 -9.35 8.86
CA ARG A 102 -9.63 -9.94 10.09
C ARG A 102 -8.11 -9.88 10.15
N TRP A 103 -7.42 -10.20 9.06
CA TRP A 103 -5.97 -10.04 8.96
C TRP A 103 -5.52 -8.62 9.29
N ARG A 104 -6.16 -7.59 8.71
CA ARG A 104 -5.85 -6.19 9.03
C ARG A 104 -6.11 -5.87 10.50
N TRP A 105 -7.18 -6.40 11.08
CA TRP A 105 -7.47 -6.24 12.50
C TRP A 105 -6.38 -6.88 13.37
N LEU A 106 -5.95 -8.11 13.05
CA LEU A 106 -4.87 -8.81 13.76
C LEU A 106 -3.55 -8.03 13.71
N GLN A 107 -3.23 -7.44 12.55
CA GLN A 107 -2.06 -6.56 12.40
C GLN A 107 -2.19 -5.30 13.28
N ALA A 108 -3.35 -4.64 13.28
CA ALA A 108 -3.57 -3.44 14.08
C ALA A 108 -3.54 -3.70 15.59
N GLN A 109 -3.87 -4.92 16.02
CA GLN A 109 -3.80 -5.35 17.42
C GLN A 109 -2.44 -5.93 17.82
N ASN A 110 -1.42 -5.90 16.94
CA ASN A 110 -0.10 -6.51 17.16
C ASN A 110 -0.18 -8.00 17.55
N ARG A 111 -1.20 -8.72 17.07
CA ARG A 111 -1.37 -10.17 17.34
C ARG A 111 -0.68 -11.06 16.31
N VAL A 112 -0.10 -10.46 15.28
CA VAL A 112 0.65 -11.17 14.25
C VAL A 112 2.14 -11.14 14.62
N PRO A 113 2.82 -12.30 14.67
CA PRO A 113 4.26 -12.34 14.92
C PRO A 113 5.07 -11.55 13.89
N GLU A 114 6.18 -10.92 14.31
CA GLU A 114 6.97 -10.04 13.46
C GLU A 114 7.59 -10.80 12.27
N GLU A 115 7.94 -12.07 12.46
CA GLU A 115 8.40 -12.96 11.40
C GLU A 115 7.34 -13.10 10.29
N VAL A 116 6.06 -13.27 10.64
CA VAL A 116 4.96 -13.35 9.66
C VAL A 116 4.69 -11.99 9.00
N LEU A 117 4.82 -10.90 9.75
CA LEU A 117 4.74 -9.54 9.19
C LEU A 117 5.87 -9.29 8.19
N ALA A 118 7.09 -9.73 8.48
CA ALA A 118 8.23 -9.60 7.57
C ALA A 118 7.95 -10.26 6.22
N LEU A 119 7.28 -11.42 6.21
CA LEU A 119 6.87 -12.11 4.99
C LEU A 119 5.86 -11.32 4.14
N THR A 120 4.95 -10.60 4.78
CA THR A 120 3.85 -9.89 4.09
C THR A 120 4.18 -8.46 3.69
N ARG A 121 5.17 -7.83 4.34
CA ARG A 121 5.74 -6.56 3.89
C ARG A 121 6.34 -6.80 2.52
N ARG A 122 5.66 -6.33 1.46
CA ARG A 122 6.17 -6.26 0.07
C ARG A 122 7.51 -5.53 0.05
N GLN A 123 8.61 -6.23 0.37
CA GLN A 123 10.02 -5.87 0.23
C GLN A 123 10.93 -6.77 1.09
N VAL A 124 10.69 -8.08 1.15
CA VAL A 124 11.80 -8.98 1.52
C VAL A 124 12.73 -9.04 0.31
N GLY A 125 13.75 -8.17 0.30
CA GLY A 125 14.87 -8.24 -0.64
C GLY A 125 15.08 -7.06 -1.59
N VAL A 126 14.28 -5.98 -1.51
CA VAL A 126 14.55 -4.78 -2.31
C VAL A 126 14.84 -3.62 -1.38
N GLY A 127 16.10 -3.51 -0.95
CA GLY A 127 16.61 -2.44 -0.08
C GLY A 127 16.45 -1.04 -0.70
N PRO A 128 17.02 0.02 -0.12
CA PRO A 128 17.04 1.33 -0.77
C PRO A 128 17.62 1.23 -2.19
N PHE A 129 17.26 2.16 -3.08
CA PHE A 129 17.92 2.24 -4.38
C PHE A 129 19.43 2.44 -4.17
N THR A 130 20.25 1.68 -4.89
CA THR A 130 21.69 1.88 -4.86
C THR A 130 22.07 3.11 -5.67
N LYS A 131 23.31 3.59 -5.52
CA LYS A 131 23.80 4.73 -6.30
C LYS A 131 23.82 4.40 -7.80
N GLU A 132 24.16 3.17 -8.14
CA GLU A 132 24.20 2.67 -9.51
C GLU A 132 22.80 2.66 -10.12
N GLU A 133 21.78 2.22 -9.36
CA GLU A 133 20.39 2.30 -9.81
C GLU A 133 19.95 3.76 -10.01
N ASP A 134 20.37 4.67 -9.14
CA ASP A 134 20.07 6.10 -9.23
C ASP A 134 20.71 6.73 -10.47
N GLU A 135 21.98 6.43 -10.72
CA GLU A 135 22.73 6.89 -11.89
C GLU A 135 22.11 6.40 -13.19
N VAL A 136 21.68 5.13 -13.25
CA VAL A 136 21.01 4.57 -14.44
C VAL A 136 19.67 5.25 -14.70
N ILE A 137 18.86 5.44 -13.65
CA ILE A 137 17.56 6.13 -13.76
C ILE A 137 17.78 7.58 -14.21
N TRP A 138 18.77 8.26 -13.64
CA TRP A 138 19.10 9.63 -13.97
C TRP A 138 19.62 9.78 -15.41
N ARG A 139 20.56 8.94 -15.83
CA ARG A 139 21.11 8.94 -17.19
C ARG A 139 20.02 8.74 -18.24
N LEU A 140 19.18 7.71 -18.07
CA LEU A 140 18.10 7.43 -19.02
C LEU A 140 17.05 8.56 -19.04
N TRP A 141 16.83 9.22 -17.90
CA TRP A 141 15.98 10.40 -17.86
C TRP A 141 16.59 11.60 -18.60
N GLN A 142 17.90 11.84 -18.45
CA GLN A 142 18.62 12.87 -19.23
C GLN A 142 18.57 12.59 -20.74
N ASP A 143 18.58 11.32 -21.14
CA ASP A 143 18.40 10.86 -22.53
C ASP A 143 16.93 10.93 -23.02
N LEU A 144 16.08 11.69 -22.32
CA LEU A 144 14.66 11.93 -22.64
C LEU A 144 13.80 10.65 -22.73
N LYS A 145 14.17 9.59 -22.01
CA LYS A 145 13.33 8.39 -21.90
C LYS A 145 12.17 8.65 -20.95
N ASN A 146 10.98 8.17 -21.32
CA ASN A 146 9.83 8.17 -20.42
C ASN A 146 9.97 7.07 -19.35
N ASP A 147 9.16 7.13 -18.29
CA ASP A 147 9.22 6.19 -17.15
C ASP A 147 9.09 4.71 -17.58
N ASP A 148 8.36 4.44 -18.68
CA ASP A 148 8.17 3.08 -19.22
C ASP A 148 9.44 2.56 -19.86
N ASP A 149 10.10 3.41 -20.66
CA ASP A 149 11.34 3.07 -21.35
C ASP A 149 12.51 2.97 -20.36
N ILE A 150 12.60 3.88 -19.38
CA ILE A 150 13.58 3.80 -18.28
C ILE A 150 13.45 2.43 -17.59
N PHE A 151 12.22 2.06 -17.20
CA PHE A 151 11.98 0.78 -16.54
C PHE A 151 12.33 -0.41 -17.44
N ARG A 152 11.93 -0.39 -18.71
CA ARG A 152 12.17 -1.50 -19.65
C ARG A 152 13.66 -1.71 -19.90
N ILE A 153 14.39 -0.63 -20.21
CA ILE A 153 15.82 -0.65 -20.55
C ILE A 153 16.64 -1.10 -19.34
N ALA A 154 16.51 -0.40 -18.21
CA ALA A 154 17.32 -0.69 -17.04
C ALA A 154 16.98 -2.06 -16.41
N LYS A 155 15.74 -2.56 -16.61
CA LYS A 155 15.40 -3.93 -16.24
C LYS A 155 15.99 -4.97 -17.18
N SER A 156 15.98 -4.73 -18.50
CA SER A 156 16.61 -5.65 -19.48
C SER A 156 18.13 -5.73 -19.31
N GLU A 157 18.76 -4.65 -18.84
CA GLU A 157 20.19 -4.60 -18.53
C GLU A 157 20.52 -5.21 -17.14
N GLY A 158 19.52 -5.72 -16.41
CA GLY A 158 19.71 -6.32 -15.10
C GLY A 158 20.02 -5.33 -13.97
N MET A 159 19.91 -4.03 -14.25
CA MET A 159 20.28 -2.94 -13.33
C MET A 159 19.20 -2.63 -12.29
N LEU A 160 17.96 -3.05 -12.49
CA LEU A 160 16.83 -2.78 -11.58
C LEU A 160 16.23 -4.06 -11.00
N GLN A 161 17.04 -4.84 -10.28
CA GLN A 161 16.63 -6.13 -9.74
C GLN A 161 15.53 -5.96 -8.66
N GLY A 162 14.41 -6.66 -8.83
CA GLY A 162 13.29 -6.59 -7.89
C GLY A 162 12.52 -5.26 -7.88
N ARG A 163 12.91 -4.25 -8.67
CA ARG A 163 12.22 -2.95 -8.71
C ARG A 163 10.93 -3.05 -9.52
N SER A 164 9.92 -2.31 -9.07
CA SER A 164 8.68 -2.11 -9.83
C SER A 164 8.75 -0.84 -10.67
N LYS A 165 7.98 -0.77 -11.76
CA LYS A 165 7.80 0.46 -12.55
C LYS A 165 7.40 1.66 -11.67
N LYS A 166 6.49 1.44 -10.72
CA LYS A 166 6.00 2.49 -9.82
C LYS A 166 7.10 3.03 -8.90
N SER A 167 7.97 2.16 -8.38
CA SER A 167 9.10 2.59 -7.54
C SER A 167 10.15 3.36 -8.34
N VAL A 168 10.41 2.97 -9.59
CA VAL A 168 11.35 3.67 -10.49
C VAL A 168 10.84 5.06 -10.86
N CYS A 169 9.55 5.19 -11.22
CA CYS A 169 8.92 6.48 -11.46
C CYS A 169 9.01 7.40 -10.24
N LYS A 170 8.74 6.87 -9.03
CA LYS A 170 8.88 7.64 -7.78
C LYS A 170 10.32 8.11 -7.60
N LYS A 171 11.29 7.21 -7.76
CA LYS A 171 12.71 7.52 -7.58
C LYS A 171 13.22 8.53 -8.61
N ARG A 172 12.83 8.42 -9.87
CA ARG A 172 13.13 9.41 -10.90
C ARG A 172 12.60 10.80 -10.53
N LYS A 173 11.39 10.91 -9.96
CA LYS A 173 10.87 12.20 -9.46
C LYS A 173 11.75 12.77 -8.34
N GLU A 174 12.17 11.93 -7.40
CA GLU A 174 13.07 12.33 -6.31
C GLU A 174 14.42 12.83 -6.88
N LEU A 175 15.02 12.11 -7.84
CA LEU A 175 16.27 12.50 -8.49
C LEU A 175 16.13 13.79 -9.30
N ALA A 176 15.02 13.98 -10.01
CA ALA A 176 14.76 15.22 -10.74
C ALA A 176 14.54 16.43 -9.83
N TYR A 177 13.95 16.22 -8.64
CA TYR A 177 13.71 17.30 -7.68
C TYR A 177 14.99 17.66 -6.91
N HIS A 178 15.81 16.68 -6.51
CA HIS A 178 17.03 16.90 -5.74
C HIS A 178 18.28 17.14 -6.58
N GLY A 179 18.35 16.62 -7.81
CA GLY A 179 19.42 16.90 -8.76
C GLY A 179 19.41 18.35 -9.29
N SER A 180 18.34 19.10 -9.01
CA SER A 180 18.22 20.53 -9.30
C SER A 180 18.85 21.44 -8.23
N MET A 181 19.29 20.90 -7.07
CA MET A 181 19.83 21.69 -5.95
C MET A 181 21.36 21.58 -5.75
N THR A 182 22.08 20.75 -6.50
CA THR A 182 23.53 20.51 -6.35
C THR A 182 24.40 21.18 -7.41
N VAL A 183 23.97 22.31 -7.97
CA VAL A 183 24.84 23.14 -8.82
C VAL A 183 24.84 24.59 -8.32
N GLN A 184 25.58 24.85 -7.23
CA GLN A 184 26.16 26.17 -6.91
C GLN A 184 27.15 26.08 -5.72
N GLY A 185 28.41 26.46 -5.97
CA GLY A 185 29.45 26.87 -5.01
C GLY A 185 30.12 25.73 -4.21
N ASP A 186 31.43 25.64 -4.02
CA ASP A 186 32.49 26.61 -4.27
C ASP A 186 33.85 25.94 -4.34
N THR A 187 34.71 26.67 -5.04
CA THR A 187 36.15 26.58 -5.15
C THR A 187 36.89 26.46 -3.82
N ALA A 188 37.95 25.63 -3.83
CA ALA A 188 39.20 25.77 -3.10
C ALA A 188 39.25 26.69 -1.85
N SER A 189 39.48 26.10 -0.68
CA SER A 189 40.33 26.74 0.33
C SER A 189 41.11 25.72 1.15
N LYS A 190 42.39 26.07 1.36
CA LYS A 190 43.44 25.31 2.01
C LYS A 190 43.26 25.27 3.54
N GLY A 191 43.69 24.15 4.13
CA GLY A 191 44.65 24.16 5.23
C GLY A 191 44.13 24.00 6.66
N GLY A 192 44.90 23.27 7.46
CA GLY A 192 44.93 23.42 8.92
C GLY A 192 44.68 22.13 9.69
N GLY A 193 45.76 21.44 10.05
CA GLY A 193 45.72 20.30 10.97
C GLY A 193 45.46 20.69 12.43
N GLY A 194 45.20 19.69 13.26
CA GLY A 194 45.01 19.84 14.70
C GLY A 194 44.91 18.49 15.40
N GLU A 195 46.07 18.02 15.84
CA GLU A 195 46.32 16.81 16.62
C GLU A 195 45.99 16.99 18.12
N LYS A 196 45.80 15.86 18.83
CA LYS A 196 45.78 15.63 20.31
C LYS A 196 44.44 15.88 21.02
N GLY A 197 44.00 15.07 21.99
CA GLY A 197 44.57 13.89 22.62
C GLY A 197 43.76 13.45 23.86
N LYS A 198 43.92 12.16 24.23
CA LYS A 198 43.87 11.49 25.56
C LYS A 198 42.91 11.96 26.68
N GLY A 199 42.27 10.97 27.30
CA GLY A 199 41.93 10.93 28.74
C GLY A 199 40.95 9.80 29.10
N LYS A 200 41.40 8.57 29.34
CA LYS A 200 41.57 7.91 30.67
C LYS A 200 40.38 8.02 31.65
N GLY A 201 39.64 6.92 31.78
CA GLY A 201 39.50 6.09 33.00
C GLY A 201 38.61 6.56 34.17
N LYS A 202 37.73 5.68 34.66
CA LYS A 202 37.71 5.21 36.06
C LYS A 202 36.78 4.02 36.30
N GLU A 203 37.31 3.01 36.96
CA GLU A 203 36.60 1.93 37.66
C GLU A 203 35.86 2.44 38.92
N ARG A 204 34.86 1.66 39.38
CA ARG A 204 34.48 1.31 40.78
C ARG A 204 33.08 0.65 40.75
N SER A 205 32.94 -0.67 40.94
CA SER A 205 32.97 -1.47 42.19
C SER A 205 31.73 -1.29 43.09
N ASP A 206 31.08 -2.43 43.38
CA ASP A 206 30.32 -2.81 44.58
C ASP A 206 29.03 -2.05 44.96
N SER A 207 27.90 -2.77 45.08
CA SER A 207 27.58 -3.52 46.30
C SER A 207 26.18 -4.15 46.23
N MET A 208 26.11 -5.39 46.74
CA MET A 208 24.90 -6.10 47.12
C MET A 208 24.04 -5.29 48.11
N GLY A 209 22.73 -5.43 47.93
CA GLY A 209 21.67 -5.19 48.91
C GLY A 209 20.49 -6.07 48.56
#